data_AF-A0A940NPS1-F1
#
_entry.id   AF-A0A940NPS1-F1
#
_cell.length_a   1.000
_cell.length_b   1.000
_cell.length_c   1.000
_cell.angle_alpha   90.00
_cell.angle_beta   90.00
_cell.angle_gamma   90.00
#
_symmetry.space_group_name_H-M   'P 1'
#
loop_
_entity.id
_entity.type
_entity.pdbx_description
1 polymer ?
#
loop_
_entity_poly.entity_id
_entity_poly.type
_entity_poly.pdbx_seq_one_letter_code
_entity_poly.pdbx_strand_id
1 'polypeptide(L)' 'SCMYSDFTLMAHGTNRPTQVERYRQRFMHKLCYYPANNEGLYSCVGCGRCVRKCPMNLNIVKVIKALGEEKR' A
#
# COMPACT_ATOMS: atom_id res chain seq x y z
N SER A 1 -9.53 -4.34 7.56
CA SER A 1 -8.62 -3.49 6.75
C SER A 1 -7.23 -4.09 6.82
N CYS A 2 -6.49 -4.17 5.71
CA CYS A 2 -5.16 -4.80 5.65
C CYS A 2 -4.07 -4.19 6.55
N MET A 3 -4.39 -3.09 7.23
CA MET A 3 -3.49 -2.37 8.13
C MET A 3 -3.58 -2.82 9.59
N TYR A 4 -4.60 -3.60 9.98
CA TYR A 4 -4.75 -4.10 11.35
C TYR A 4 -3.93 -5.38 11.54
N SER A 5 -3.41 -5.57 12.77
CA SER A 5 -2.65 -6.77 13.16
C SER A 5 -3.43 -8.05 12.87
N ASP A 6 -4.70 -8.07 13.26
CA ASP A 6 -5.56 -9.26 13.24
C ASP A 6 -5.84 -9.72 11.82
N PHE A 7 -5.90 -8.78 10.88
CA PHE A 7 -6.05 -9.11 9.45
C PHE A 7 -4.81 -9.82 8.89
N THR A 8 -3.63 -9.56 9.46
CA THR A 8 -2.37 -10.14 8.99
C THR A 8 -1.95 -11.39 9.74
N LEU A 9 -2.73 -11.83 10.72
CA LEU A 9 -2.51 -13.09 11.41
C LEU A 9 -2.86 -14.25 10.47
N MET A 10 -1.88 -15.12 10.24
CA MET A 10 -1.98 -16.28 9.35
C MET A 10 -1.38 -17.48 10.09
N ALA A 11 -1.99 -18.66 9.95
CA ALA A 11 -1.56 -19.88 10.65
C ALA A 11 -0.11 -20.30 10.32
N HIS A 12 0.37 -19.95 9.13
CA HIS A 12 1.71 -20.29 8.64
C HIS A 12 2.81 -19.28 9.07
N GLY A 13 2.52 -18.36 9.99
CA GLY A 13 3.55 -17.49 10.58
C GLY A 13 4.13 -16.40 9.66
N THR A 14 3.66 -16.26 8.42
CA THR A 14 3.99 -15.12 7.53
C THR A 14 3.19 -13.87 7.91
N ASN A 15 3.17 -13.57 9.21
CA ASN A 15 2.54 -12.37 9.73
C ASN A 15 3.36 -11.13 9.38
N ARG A 16 2.69 -9.97 9.36
CA ARG A 16 3.33 -8.67 9.15
C ARG A 16 3.27 -7.92 10.49
N PRO A 17 4.22 -8.14 11.41
CA PRO A 17 4.11 -7.67 12.78
C PRO A 17 4.12 -6.13 12.87
N THR A 18 4.92 -5.47 12.04
CA THR A 18 5.09 -4.01 12.10
C THR A 18 4.07 -3.27 11.23
N GLN A 19 3.75 -2.04 11.64
CA GLN A 19 2.92 -1.15 10.84
C GLN A 19 3.56 -0.81 9.48
N VAL A 20 4.90 -0.77 9.44
CA VAL A 20 5.69 -0.47 8.24
C VAL A 20 5.52 -1.57 7.19
N GLU A 21 5.61 -2.84 7.58
CA GLU A 21 5.42 -3.97 6.66
C GLU A 21 3.99 -4.01 6.09
N ARG A 22 2.98 -3.74 6.92
CA ARG A 22 1.59 -3.64 6.47
C ARG A 22 1.39 -2.48 5.49
N TYR A 23 2.00 -1.32 5.78
CA TYR A 23 1.95 -0.16 4.89
C TYR A 23 2.64 -0.44 3.56
N ARG A 24 3.83 -1.05 3.59
CA ARG A 24 4.58 -1.48 2.40
C ARG A 24 3.75 -2.44 1.55
N GLN A 25 3.12 -3.44 2.17
CA GLN A 25 2.25 -4.38 1.45
C GLN A 25 1.09 -3.66 0.76
N ARG A 26 0.45 -2.72 1.46
CA ARG A 26 -0.67 -1.94 0.91
C ARG A 26 -0.24 -1.08 -0.27
N PHE A 27 0.93 -0.47 -0.20
CA PHE A 27 1.51 0.32 -1.28
C PHE A 27 1.79 -0.57 -2.51
N MET A 28 2.54 -1.64 -2.30
CA MET A 28 2.92 -2.58 -3.36
C MET A 28 1.71 -3.27 -3.99
N HIS A 29 0.71 -3.67 -3.21
CA HIS A 29 -0.50 -4.29 -3.74
C HIS A 29 -1.25 -3.33 -4.68
N LYS A 30 -1.26 -2.02 -4.38
CA LYS A 30 -2.00 -1.04 -5.18
C LYS A 30 -1.29 -0.61 -6.46
N LEU A 31 0.04 -0.56 -6.41
CA LEU A 31 0.85 0.11 -7.44
C LEU A 31 1.78 -0.83 -8.20
N CYS A 32 2.07 -2.02 -7.67
CA CYS A 32 2.98 -2.98 -8.29
C CYS A 32 2.28 -4.31 -8.57
N TYR A 33 1.77 -4.99 -7.54
CA TYR A 33 1.22 -6.34 -7.70
C TYR A 33 -0.08 -6.37 -8.49
N TYR A 34 -1.00 -5.44 -8.21
CA TYR A 34 -2.26 -5.40 -8.95
C TYR A 34 -2.04 -5.04 -10.42
N PRO A 35 -1.27 -4.00 -10.79
CA PRO A 35 -0.92 -3.77 -12.20
C PRO A 35 -0.22 -4.96 -12.87
N ALA A 36 0.70 -5.63 -12.18
CA ALA A 36 1.40 -6.80 -12.72
C ALA A 36 0.46 -7.97 -13.04
N ASN A 37 -0.61 -8.14 -12.25
CA ASN A 37 -1.59 -9.21 -12.40
C ASN A 37 -2.87 -8.81 -13.17
N ASN A 38 -3.05 -7.52 -13.49
CA ASN A 38 -4.26 -6.98 -14.10
C ASN A 38 -3.95 -6.07 -15.30
N GLU A 39 -3.06 -6.52 -16.19
CA GLU A 39 -2.80 -5.86 -17.48
C GLU A 39 -2.42 -4.36 -17.36
N GLY A 40 -1.72 -3.99 -16.28
CA GLY A 40 -1.28 -2.62 -16.04
C GLY A 40 -2.32 -1.71 -15.37
N LEU A 41 -3.51 -2.20 -15.02
CA LEU A 41 -4.49 -1.42 -14.27
C LEU A 41 -4.05 -1.17 -12.84
N TYR A 42 -4.14 0.09 -12.40
CA TYR A 42 -3.86 0.47 -11.02
C TYR A 42 -5.09 0.31 -10.13
N SER A 43 -4.93 -0.38 -8.99
CA SER A 43 -5.97 -0.44 -7.95
C SER A 43 -6.11 0.89 -7.19
N CYS A 44 -5.14 1.81 -7.35
CA CYS A 44 -5.20 3.13 -6.76
C CYS A 44 -6.00 4.11 -7.63
N VAL A 45 -7.25 4.39 -7.25
CA VAL A 45 -8.13 5.36 -7.95
C VAL A 45 -8.08 6.78 -7.36
N GLY A 46 -7.10 7.12 -6.52
CA GLY A 46 -6.99 8.47 -5.93
C GLY A 46 -8.00 8.81 -4.82
N CYS A 47 -8.77 7.84 -4.31
CA CYS A 47 -9.83 8.07 -3.31
C CYS A 47 -9.43 8.68 -1.94
N GLY A 48 -8.15 8.95 -1.67
CA GLY A 48 -7.70 9.64 -0.44
C GLY A 48 -7.89 8.92 0.91
N ARG A 49 -8.63 7.79 0.96
CA ARG A 49 -8.92 7.03 2.20
C ARG A 49 -7.68 6.58 2.97
N CYS A 50 -6.57 6.42 2.26
CA CYS A 50 -5.27 6.09 2.84
C CYS A 50 -4.70 7.20 3.72
N VAL A 51 -4.75 8.44 3.25
CA VAL A 51 -4.21 9.61 3.95
C VAL A 51 -5.09 9.92 5.15
N ARG A 52 -6.42 9.95 4.97
CA ARG A 52 -7.37 10.25 6.06
C ARG A 52 -7.33 9.29 7.25
N LYS A 53 -7.06 7.99 7.00
CA LYS A 53 -7.01 6.98 8.06
C LYS A 53 -5.60 6.73 8.60
N CYS A 54 -4.58 7.40 8.08
CA CYS A 54 -3.22 7.15 8.52
C CYS A 54 -2.95 7.84 9.86
N PRO A 55 -2.67 7.11 10.96
CA PRO A 55 -2.35 7.73 12.25
C PRO A 55 -1.00 8.48 12.23
N MET A 56 -0.11 8.11 11.30
CA MET A 56 1.22 8.69 11.12
C MET A 56 1.27 9.77 10.02
N ASN A 57 0.11 10.14 9.46
CA ASN A 57 0.00 11.15 8.39
C ASN A 57 0.87 10.90 7.14
N LEU A 58 1.15 9.63 6.82
CA LEU A 58 1.90 9.25 5.63
C LEU A 58 1.08 9.54 4.36
N ASN A 59 1.67 10.29 3.43
CA ASN A 59 1.02 10.70 2.20
C ASN A 59 1.51 9.88 0.99
N ILE A 60 0.70 8.92 0.57
CA ILE A 60 1.01 8.06 -0.59
C ILE A 60 1.13 8.85 -1.90
N VAL A 61 0.39 9.96 -2.06
CA VAL A 61 0.38 10.76 -3.29
C VAL A 61 1.73 11.45 -3.48
N LYS A 62 2.33 11.94 -2.39
CA LYS A 62 3.67 12.52 -2.43
C LYS A 62 4.72 11.50 -2.88
N VAL A 63 4.64 10.28 -2.35
CA VAL A 63 5.56 9.19 -2.71
C VAL A 63 5.40 8.79 -4.18
N ILE A 64 4.16 8.69 -4.68
CA ILE A 64 3.91 8.39 -6.09
C ILE A 64 4.47 9.49 -7.00
N LYS A 65 4.29 10.77 -6.64
CA LYS A 65 4.86 11.88 -7.42
C LYS A 65 6.39 11.83 -7.43
N ALA A 66 7.02 11.67 -6.27
CA ALA A 66 8.47 11.58 -6.17
C ALA A 66 9.05 10.42 -7.00
N LEU A 67 8.43 9.24 -6.96
CA LEU A 67 8.88 8.08 -7.76
C LEU A 67 8.49 8.17 -9.25
N GLY A 68 7.42 8.89 -9.58
CA GLY A 68 6.98 9.11 -10.96
C GLY A 68 7.82 10.14 -11.70
N GLU A 69 8.46 11.06 -10.98
CA GLU A 69 9.33 12.11 -11.55
C GLU A 69 10.72 11.57 -11.95
N GLU A 70 11.20 10.46 -11.38
CA GLU A 70 12.47 9.82 -11.76
C GLU A 70 12.49 9.21 -13.18
N LYS A 71 11.33 9.11 -13.84
CA LYS A 71 11.19 8.48 -15.17
C LYS A 71 10.82 9.45 -16.30
N ARG A 72 11.20 10.72 -16.21
CA ARG A 72 11.06 11.65 -17.34
C ARG A 72 12.41 12.11 -17.89
#